data_AF-A0A7S0C2A0-F1
#
_entry.id   AF-A0A7S0C2A0-F1
#
_cell.length_a   1.000
_cell.length_b   1.000
_cell.length_c   1.000
_cell.angle_alpha   90.00
_cell.angle_beta   90.00
_cell.angle_gamma   90.00
#
_symmetry.space_group_name_H-M   'P 1'
#
loop_
_entity.id
_entity.type
_entity.pdbx_description
1 polymer ?
#
loop_
_entity_poly.entity_id
_entity_poly.type
_entity_poly.pdbx_seq_one_letter_code
_entity_poly.pdbx_strand_id
1 'polypeptide(L)'
;DYFTKGGMSTGFVTFCDLTSVTCAVSAPLTSLPGVLTVSLAPEPRDIIWDNIRVDPKIRRAKVNAADILFMLGAVLWSIPVATIQKLSTADNLYKVPGFGWMANPKGGFKFTVLINSYLPVAGLLVLIMLLPVIFKMVALRYERLKCLSNVQDSI
;
A
#
# COMPACT_ATOMS: atom_id res chain seq x y z
N ASP A 1 6.19 -16.44 -36.73
CA ASP A 1 6.45 -16.20 -35.29
C ASP A 1 7.39 -15.02 -35.03
N TYR A 2 6.88 -13.79 -35.12
CA TYR A 2 7.67 -12.55 -34.99
C TYR A 2 7.34 -11.72 -33.73
N PHE A 3 6.62 -12.26 -32.75
CA PHE A 3 6.10 -11.46 -31.61
C PHE A 3 6.90 -11.50 -30.30
N THR A 4 8.10 -12.10 -30.26
CA THR A 4 8.76 -12.41 -28.96
C THR A 4 10.13 -11.77 -28.71
N LYS A 5 10.37 -10.55 -29.19
CA LYS A 5 11.49 -9.72 -28.68
C LYS A 5 11.05 -8.27 -28.43
N GLY A 6 10.50 -8.03 -27.24
CA GLY A 6 10.31 -6.69 -26.68
C GLY A 6 8.91 -6.05 -26.79
N GLY A 7 7.90 -6.79 -27.27
CA GLY A 7 6.53 -6.27 -27.38
C GLY A 7 5.81 -6.14 -26.04
N MET A 8 5.08 -5.03 -25.85
CA MET A 8 4.13 -4.89 -24.74
C MET A 8 2.93 -5.83 -24.94
N SER A 9 2.54 -6.57 -23.89
CA SER A 9 1.35 -7.44 -23.91
C SER A 9 0.02 -6.68 -23.69
N THR A 10 0.06 -5.35 -23.61
CA THR A 10 -1.11 -4.49 -23.35
C THR A 10 -1.13 -3.36 -24.36
N GLY A 11 -2.30 -3.07 -24.93
CA GLY A 11 -2.51 -1.99 -25.89
C GLY A 11 -3.88 -1.36 -25.71
N PHE A 12 -4.08 -0.20 -26.34
CA PHE A 12 -5.33 0.54 -26.33
C PHE A 12 -5.98 0.47 -27.72
N VAL A 13 -7.29 0.28 -27.75
CA VAL A 13 -8.08 0.22 -28.98
C VAL A 13 -9.22 1.24 -28.86
N THR A 14 -9.39 2.06 -29.89
CA THR A 14 -10.45 3.06 -29.98
C THR A 14 -11.49 2.63 -31.01
N PHE A 15 -12.75 2.91 -30.73
CA PHE A 15 -13.87 2.67 -31.63
C PHE A 15 -14.54 4.00 -31.96
N CYS A 16 -15.27 4.06 -33.08
CA CYS A 16 -16.02 5.25 -33.46
C CYS A 16 -17.32 5.41 -32.65
N ASP A 17 -17.90 4.28 -32.20
CA ASP A 17 -19.19 4.23 -31.52
C ASP A 17 -19.08 3.59 -30.13
N LEU A 18 -19.84 4.13 -29.16
CA LEU A 18 -19.87 3.62 -27.79
C LEU A 18 -20.46 2.20 -27.71
N THR A 19 -21.45 1.89 -28.55
CA THR A 19 -22.08 0.57 -28.62
C THR A 19 -21.07 -0.52 -28.96
N SER A 20 -20.18 -0.26 -29.93
CA SER A 20 -19.11 -1.18 -30.30
C SER A 20 -18.11 -1.40 -29.15
N VAL A 21 -17.78 -0.35 -28.40
CA VAL A 21 -16.93 -0.46 -27.19
C VAL A 21 -17.58 -1.38 -26.17
N THR A 22 -18.85 -1.13 -25.83
CA THR A 22 -19.58 -1.93 -24.84
C THR A 22 -19.68 -3.38 -25.29
N CYS A 23 -20.00 -3.64 -26.56
CA CYS A 23 -20.02 -5.01 -27.10
C CYS A 23 -18.66 -5.70 -26.99
N ALA A 24 -17.56 -5.00 -27.32
CA ALA A 24 -16.21 -5.56 -27.26
C ALA A 24 -15.74 -5.85 -25.82
N VAL A 25 -16.12 -5.01 -24.84
CA VAL A 25 -15.76 -5.21 -23.43
C VAL A 25 -16.61 -6.32 -22.78
N SER A 26 -17.87 -6.46 -23.16
CA SER A 26 -18.78 -7.44 -22.57
C SER A 26 -18.67 -8.84 -23.17
N ALA A 27 -18.19 -8.98 -24.41
CA ALA A 27 -18.11 -10.27 -25.09
C ALA A 27 -16.79 -11.01 -24.81
N PRO A 28 -16.81 -12.34 -24.65
CA PRO A 28 -15.57 -13.13 -24.64
C PRO A 28 -14.96 -13.15 -26.06
N LEU A 29 -13.81 -12.50 -26.23
CA LEU A 29 -13.14 -12.39 -27.53
C LEU A 29 -12.22 -13.58 -27.86
N THR A 30 -12.05 -14.53 -26.94
CA THR A 30 -11.17 -15.69 -27.11
C THR A 30 -11.78 -16.90 -26.42
N SER A 31 -11.59 -18.09 -27.01
CA SER A 31 -12.11 -19.37 -26.46
C SER A 31 -11.43 -19.79 -25.15
N LEU A 32 -10.18 -19.37 -24.96
CA LEU A 32 -9.38 -19.65 -23.77
C LEU A 32 -9.44 -18.46 -22.78
N PRO A 33 -9.82 -18.69 -21.52
CA PRO A 33 -9.84 -17.64 -20.51
C PRO A 33 -8.42 -17.18 -20.16
N GLY A 34 -8.25 -15.87 -19.94
CA GLY A 34 -7.00 -15.28 -19.47
C GLY A 34 -5.89 -15.11 -20.52
N VAL A 35 -6.16 -15.43 -21.79
CA VAL A 35 -5.27 -15.10 -22.93
C VAL A 35 -5.41 -13.63 -23.32
N LEU A 36 -6.65 -13.17 -23.44
CA LEU A 36 -6.99 -11.79 -23.74
C LEU A 36 -7.99 -11.30 -22.68
N THR A 37 -7.65 -10.20 -22.01
CA THR A 37 -8.54 -9.54 -21.06
C THR A 37 -8.77 -8.13 -21.56
N VAL A 38 -10.04 -7.79 -21.78
CA VAL A 38 -10.46 -6.46 -22.22
C VAL A 38 -11.22 -5.81 -21.08
N SER A 39 -10.94 -4.53 -20.86
CA SER A 39 -11.65 -3.68 -19.92
C SER A 39 -11.76 -2.30 -20.52
N LEU A 40 -12.69 -1.48 -19.99
CA LEU A 40 -12.72 -0.07 -20.33
C LEU A 40 -11.37 0.57 -20.02
N ALA A 41 -10.89 1.41 -20.94
CA ALA A 41 -9.65 2.13 -20.73
C ALA A 41 -9.86 3.18 -19.63
N PRO A 42 -8.98 3.22 -18.62
CA PRO A 42 -9.01 4.27 -17.60
C PRO A 42 -8.56 5.61 -18.21
N GLU A 43 -8.77 6.69 -17.47
CA GLU A 43 -8.34 8.00 -17.91
C GLU A 43 -6.81 8.08 -18.11
N PRO A 44 -6.29 8.75 -19.15
CA PRO A 44 -4.84 8.76 -19.43
C PRO A 44 -3.94 9.23 -18.27
N ARG A 45 -4.46 10.12 -17.40
CA ARG A 45 -3.74 10.61 -16.20
C ARG A 45 -3.72 9.62 -15.04
N ASP A 46 -4.62 8.65 -15.04
CA ASP A 46 -4.71 7.61 -14.02
C ASP A 46 -3.72 6.46 -14.30
N ILE A 47 -3.19 6.37 -15.51
CA ILE A 47 -2.31 5.29 -15.96
C ILE A 47 -0.87 5.51 -15.47
N ILE A 48 -0.30 4.50 -14.81
CA ILE A 48 1.10 4.44 -14.42
C ILE A 48 1.89 3.79 -15.56
N TRP A 49 2.37 4.61 -16.50
CA TRP A 49 3.06 4.17 -17.72
C TRP A 49 4.26 3.26 -17.47
N ASP A 50 5.00 3.48 -16.38
CA ASP A 50 6.15 2.65 -16.00
C ASP A 50 5.77 1.19 -15.71
N ASN A 51 4.53 0.96 -15.27
CA ASN A 51 4.04 -0.35 -14.84
C ASN A 51 3.23 -1.08 -15.92
N ILE A 52 2.93 -0.43 -17.04
CA ILE A 52 2.03 -0.98 -18.08
C ILE A 52 2.56 -2.26 -18.74
N ARG A 53 3.89 -2.40 -18.77
CA ARG A 53 4.63 -3.51 -19.41
C ARG A 53 4.53 -4.84 -18.65
N VAL A 54 4.08 -4.81 -17.40
CA VAL A 54 4.09 -6.00 -16.54
C VAL A 54 2.99 -6.97 -16.97
N ASP A 55 3.38 -8.24 -17.15
CA ASP A 55 2.49 -9.35 -17.44
C ASP A 55 1.45 -9.51 -16.31
N PRO A 56 0.14 -9.62 -16.62
CA PRO A 56 -0.90 -9.81 -15.62
C PRO A 56 -0.71 -11.05 -14.72
N LYS A 57 -0.09 -12.14 -15.21
CA LYS A 57 0.15 -13.35 -14.41
C LYS A 57 1.20 -13.11 -13.33
N ILE A 58 2.32 -12.51 -13.72
CA ILE A 58 3.41 -12.15 -12.78
C ILE A 58 2.89 -11.12 -11.77
N ARG A 59 2.12 -10.14 -12.23
CA ARG A 59 1.50 -9.15 -11.36
C ARG A 59 0.60 -9.80 -10.31
N ARG A 60 -0.28 -10.72 -10.71
CA ARG A 60 -1.19 -11.42 -9.78
C ARG A 60 -0.43 -12.18 -8.69
N ALA A 61 0.66 -12.86 -9.05
CA ALA A 61 1.50 -13.53 -8.06
C ALA A 61 2.11 -12.56 -7.03
N LYS A 62 2.54 -11.37 -7.47
CA LYS A 62 3.08 -10.33 -6.60
C LYS A 62 2.02 -9.73 -5.67
N VAL A 63 0.82 -9.45 -6.17
CA VAL A 63 -0.31 -8.97 -5.36
C VAL A 63 -0.63 -10.00 -4.28
N ASN A 64 -0.80 -11.27 -4.66
CA ASN A 64 -1.07 -12.33 -3.68
C ASN A 64 0.04 -12.46 -2.62
N ALA A 65 1.31 -12.30 -3.00
CA ALA A 65 2.42 -12.33 -2.06
C ALA A 65 2.40 -11.12 -1.09
N ALA A 66 2.05 -9.93 -1.59
CA ALA A 66 1.89 -8.74 -0.77
C ALA A 66 0.71 -8.88 0.20
N ASP A 67 -0.43 -9.42 -0.25
CA ASP A 67 -1.59 -9.69 0.61
C ASP A 67 -1.25 -10.62 1.77
N ILE A 68 -0.51 -11.70 1.49
CA ILE A 68 -0.04 -12.63 2.54
C ILE A 68 0.89 -11.91 3.52
N LEU A 69 1.80 -11.07 3.02
CA LEU A 69 2.70 -10.30 3.87
C LEU A 69 1.93 -9.29 4.76
N PHE A 70 0.91 -8.62 4.22
CA PHE A 70 0.07 -7.71 4.99
C PHE A 70 -0.78 -8.43 6.02
N MET A 71 -1.31 -9.61 5.71
CA MET A 71 -2.01 -10.46 6.67
C MET A 71 -1.09 -10.85 7.84
N LEU A 72 0.14 -11.27 7.56
CA LEU A 72 1.13 -11.56 8.60
C LEU A 72 1.48 -10.30 9.41
N GLY A 73 1.65 -9.16 8.75
CA GLY A 73 1.89 -7.86 9.40
C GLY A 73 0.75 -7.45 10.33
N ALA A 74 -0.50 -7.70 9.94
CA ALA A 74 -1.68 -7.42 10.75
C ALA A 74 -1.73 -8.30 12.01
N VAL A 75 -1.40 -9.59 11.90
CA VAL A 75 -1.30 -10.49 13.07
C VAL A 75 -0.20 -10.02 14.02
N LEU A 76 0.93 -9.57 13.48
CA LEU A 76 2.08 -9.08 14.24
C LEU A 76 1.94 -7.61 14.69
N TRP A 77 0.82 -6.94 14.39
CA TRP A 77 0.61 -5.53 14.69
C TRP A 77 0.60 -5.19 16.19
N SER A 78 0.29 -6.17 17.04
CA SER A 78 0.35 -5.99 18.50
C SER A 78 1.76 -5.66 19.00
N ILE A 79 2.81 -6.13 18.31
CA ILE A 79 4.21 -5.94 18.70
C ILE A 79 4.63 -4.46 18.65
N PRO A 80 4.49 -3.73 17.52
CA PRO A 80 4.84 -2.31 17.48
C PRO A 80 3.95 -1.47 18.42
N VAL A 81 2.66 -1.78 18.53
CA VAL A 81 1.75 -1.08 19.45
C VAL A 81 2.20 -1.24 20.91
N ALA A 82 2.50 -2.47 21.34
CA ALA A 82 2.99 -2.74 22.69
C ALA A 82 4.34 -2.07 22.96
N THR A 83 5.20 -1.96 21.94
CA THR A 83 6.50 -1.27 22.03
C THR A 83 6.31 0.23 22.30
N ILE A 84 5.39 0.88 21.56
CA ILE A 84 5.04 2.29 21.80
C ILE A 84 4.49 2.48 23.21
N GLN A 85 3.60 1.59 23.67
CA GLN A 85 3.03 1.65 25.02
C GLN A 85 4.11 1.53 26.10
N LYS A 86 5.05 0.59 25.96
CA LYS A 86 6.16 0.41 26.91
C LYS A 86 7.08 1.62 26.96
N LEU A 87 7.42 2.20 25.80
CA LEU A 87 8.24 3.41 25.70
C LEU A 87 7.53 4.64 26.26
N SER A 88 6.20 4.67 26.20
CA SER A 88 5.40 5.81 26.67
C SER A 88 5.14 5.80 28.18
N THR A 89 5.76 4.89 28.93
CA THR A 89 5.76 4.92 30.39
C THR A 89 6.93 5.76 30.89
N ALA A 90 6.65 6.76 31.73
CA ALA A 90 7.67 7.69 32.26
C ALA A 90 8.89 6.97 32.87
N ASP A 91 8.65 5.91 33.66
CA ASP A 91 9.72 5.12 34.31
C ASP A 91 10.63 4.39 33.32
N ASN A 92 10.12 4.01 32.15
CA ASN A 92 10.90 3.38 31.09
C ASN A 92 11.61 4.45 30.24
N LEU A 93 10.98 5.61 30.04
CA LEU A 93 11.52 6.70 29.25
C LEU A 93 12.75 7.32 29.93
N TYR A 94 12.78 7.44 31.25
CA TYR A 94 13.95 7.95 31.99
C TYR A 94 15.17 7.04 31.87
N LYS A 95 14.98 5.75 31.58
CA LYS A 95 16.07 4.77 31.37
C LYS A 95 16.64 4.83 29.95
N VAL A 96 15.97 5.52 29.02
CA VAL A 96 16.47 5.70 27.66
C VAL A 96 17.59 6.76 27.68
N PRO A 97 18.78 6.45 27.13
CA PRO A 97 19.88 7.40 27.06
C PRO A 97 19.46 8.67 26.31
N GLY A 98 19.62 9.84 26.94
CA GLY A 98 19.21 11.15 26.41
C GLY A 98 17.97 11.77 27.09
N PHE A 99 17.20 10.99 27.85
CA PHE A 99 15.98 11.46 28.53
C PHE A 99 16.10 11.61 30.06
N GLY A 100 17.30 11.38 30.62
CA GLY A 100 17.57 11.47 32.06
C GLY A 100 17.32 12.85 32.69
N TRP A 101 17.31 13.93 31.90
CA TRP A 101 17.02 15.29 32.37
C TRP A 101 15.57 15.47 32.84
N MET A 102 14.64 14.63 32.37
CA MET A 102 13.22 14.66 32.75
C MET A 102 12.94 14.01 34.11
N ALA A 103 13.92 13.32 34.71
CA ALA A 103 13.79 12.72 36.03
C ALA A 103 13.85 13.75 37.18
N ASN A 104 13.99 15.04 36.89
CA ASN A 104 14.16 16.07 37.92
C ASN A 104 12.87 16.35 38.72
N PRO A 105 12.90 16.26 40.06
CA PRO A 105 11.71 16.30 40.91
C PRO A 105 11.03 17.67 41.04
N LYS A 106 11.67 18.77 40.61
CA LYS A 106 11.13 20.14 40.78
C LYS A 106 10.00 20.51 39.80
N GLY A 107 9.78 19.71 38.75
CA GLY A 107 8.67 19.88 37.78
C GLY A 107 7.99 18.57 37.35
N GLY A 108 8.44 17.43 37.87
CA GLY A 108 8.18 16.10 37.33
C GLY A 108 6.72 15.65 37.32
N PHE A 109 5.89 16.04 38.30
CA PHE A 109 4.50 15.55 38.36
C PHE A 109 3.67 15.93 37.12
N LYS A 110 3.83 17.16 36.61
CA LYS A 110 3.09 17.62 35.41
C LYS A 110 3.58 16.91 34.14
N PHE A 111 4.88 16.67 34.00
CA PHE A 111 5.45 16.00 32.83
C PHE A 111 5.19 14.49 32.83
N THR A 112 5.22 13.83 33.99
CA THR A 112 4.89 12.40 34.12
C THR A 112 3.46 12.11 33.67
N VAL A 113 2.50 12.96 34.05
CA VAL A 113 1.10 12.83 33.61
C VAL A 113 0.95 13.08 32.11
N LEU A 114 1.66 14.08 31.56
CA LEU A 114 1.64 14.37 30.12
C LEU A 114 2.21 13.21 29.30
N ILE A 115 3.35 12.66 29.71
CA ILE A 115 4.03 11.56 29.02
C ILE A 115 3.17 10.30 29.04
N ASN A 116 2.65 9.89 30.20
CA ASN A 116 1.88 8.66 30.31
C ASN A 116 0.55 8.70 29.54
N SER A 117 -0.06 9.89 29.40
CA SER A 117 -1.39 10.02 28.77
C SER A 117 -1.32 10.41 27.29
N TYR A 118 -0.43 11.31 26.89
CA TYR A 118 -0.43 11.87 25.52
C TYR A 118 0.60 11.23 24.59
N LEU A 119 1.76 10.81 25.12
CA LEU A 119 2.82 10.21 24.30
C LEU A 119 2.41 8.90 23.60
N PRO A 120 1.67 7.97 24.25
CA PRO A 120 1.24 6.75 23.56
C PRO A 120 0.27 7.05 22.43
N VAL A 121 -0.64 8.02 22.64
CA VAL A 121 -1.65 8.44 21.65
C VAL A 121 -0.96 9.09 20.45
N ALA A 122 -0.04 10.03 20.70
CA ALA A 122 0.73 10.69 19.64
C ALA A 122 1.60 9.69 18.88
N GLY A 123 2.28 8.78 19.58
CA GLY A 123 3.11 7.74 18.97
C GLY A 123 2.29 6.79 18.09
N LEU A 124 1.12 6.38 18.56
CA LEU A 124 0.19 5.58 17.77
C LEU A 124 -0.31 6.36 16.55
N LEU A 125 -0.61 7.65 16.70
CA LEU A 125 -1.05 8.51 15.60
C LEU A 125 0.00 8.62 14.48
N VAL A 126 1.27 8.79 14.85
CA VAL A 126 2.38 8.76 13.89
C VAL A 126 2.48 7.39 13.22
N LEU A 127 2.35 6.30 13.98
CA LEU A 127 2.42 4.95 13.45
C LEU A 127 1.32 4.68 12.40
N ILE A 128 0.07 5.06 12.68
CA ILE A 128 -1.04 4.89 11.72
C ILE A 128 -0.92 5.83 10.53
N MET A 129 -0.35 7.03 10.68
CA MET A 129 -0.12 7.96 9.56
C MET A 129 0.94 7.44 8.59
N LEU A 130 1.90 6.67 9.10
CA LEU A 130 2.97 6.07 8.30
C LEU A 130 2.47 4.85 7.48
N LEU A 131 1.47 4.14 8.00
CA LEU A 131 0.90 2.94 7.38
C LEU A 131 0.42 3.14 5.92
N PRO A 132 -0.41 4.15 5.57
CA PRO A 132 -0.85 4.36 4.18
C PRO A 132 0.31 4.71 3.25
N VAL A 133 1.38 5.34 3.77
CA VAL A 133 2.59 5.62 2.98
C VAL A 133 3.30 4.30 2.62
N ILE A 134 3.42 3.36 3.56
CA ILE A 134 3.99 2.04 3.29
C ILE A 134 3.13 1.29 2.27
N PHE A 135 1.82 1.20 2.48
CA PHE A 135 0.92 0.46 1.58
C PHE A 135 0.99 1.02 0.15
N LYS A 136 0.97 2.34 0.00
CA LYS A 136 1.18 3.01 -1.28
C LYS A 136 2.52 2.67 -1.92
N MET A 137 3.60 2.63 -1.15
CA MET A 137 4.92 2.26 -1.67
C MET A 137 4.95 0.82 -2.17
N VAL A 138 4.35 -0.12 -1.45
CA VAL A 138 4.26 -1.53 -1.86
C VAL A 138 3.43 -1.68 -3.14
N ALA A 139 2.25 -1.08 -3.20
CA ALA A 139 1.36 -1.12 -4.36
C ALA A 139 2.04 -0.56 -5.64
N LEU A 140 2.75 0.57 -5.52
CA LEU A 140 3.40 1.21 -6.67
C LEU A 140 4.70 0.50 -7.10
N ARG A 141 5.55 0.10 -6.15
CA ARG A 141 6.91 -0.40 -6.45
C ARG A 141 6.97 -1.92 -6.56
N TYR A 142 6.32 -2.63 -5.67
CA TYR A 142 6.38 -4.09 -5.59
C TYR A 142 5.31 -4.73 -6.48
N GLU A 143 4.03 -4.43 -6.24
CA GLU A 143 2.91 -5.02 -6.99
C GLU A 143 2.82 -4.52 -8.42
N ARG A 144 3.30 -3.30 -8.67
CA ARG A 144 3.32 -2.67 -10.00
C ARG A 144 1.91 -2.57 -10.60
N LEU A 145 0.98 -2.01 -9.83
CA LEU A 145 -0.36 -1.70 -10.31
C LEU A 145 -0.30 -0.71 -11.49
N LYS A 146 -1.24 -0.85 -12.44
CA LYS A 146 -1.24 -0.12 -13.72
C LYS A 146 -1.99 1.22 -13.64
N CYS A 147 -2.88 1.39 -12.67
CA CYS A 147 -3.72 2.57 -12.50
C CYS A 147 -3.61 3.10 -11.07
N LEU A 148 -3.74 4.41 -10.86
CA LEU A 148 -3.74 5.01 -9.52
C LEU A 148 -5.05 4.74 -8.79
N SER A 149 -6.18 4.68 -9.50
CA SER A 149 -7.47 4.24 -8.97
C SER A 149 -7.38 2.85 -8.31
N ASN A 150 -6.81 1.87 -9.02
CA ASN A 150 -6.55 0.55 -8.46
C ASN A 150 -5.61 0.57 -7.23
N VAL A 151 -4.67 1.52 -7.16
CA VAL A 151 -3.81 1.68 -5.98
C VAL A 151 -4.63 2.23 -4.81
N GLN A 152 -5.53 3.17 -5.07
CA GLN A 152 -6.42 3.74 -4.05
C GLN A 152 -7.41 2.71 -3.52
N ASP A 153 -7.97 1.86 -4.39
CA ASP A 153 -8.88 0.78 -3.99
C ASP A 153 -8.20 -0.30 -3.12
N SER A 154 -6.88 -0.39 -3.20
CA SER A 154 -6.07 -1.40 -2.51
C SER A 154 -5.51 -0.95 -1.16
N ILE A 155 -5.62 0.34 -0.80
CA ILE A 155 -5.07 0.94 0.43
C ILE A 155 -6.20 1.22 1.42
#